data_AF-A0A937B0Z1-F1
#
_entry.id   AF-A0A937B0Z1-F1
#
_cell.length_a   1.000
_cell.length_b   1.000
_cell.length_c   1.000
_cell.angle_alpha   90.00
_cell.angle_beta   90.00
_cell.angle_gamma   90.00
#
_symmetry.space_group_name_H-M   'P 1'
#
loop_
_entity.id
_entity.type
_entity.pdbx_description
1 polymer ?
#
loop_
_entity_poly.entity_id
_entity_poly.type
_entity_poly.pdbx_seq_one_letter_code
_entity_poly.pdbx_strand_id
1 'polypeptide(L)'
;MAAGNLSFGGVIAQSFGFFFANIRLFFHLVTIPWIISLAIRLVGSAMARDSFVPILIEKAADIVPTVMFMVAWQRVVLLGPHRVDRLPGLGWSPREMAFLVHLIKVGGITFLLLVAFVLTVGSIDPAALGTSPSADPEIAGRQALAAPLGAGFTVSIVLALRVSYGLAATSVDVPFSPRLSWAYGRGNGWTIIGVLFLIFFVGAIATTMATLFVLGVMRGMLGANEAAAVVTWTVALLVSYGGTAVAATAQAMIFRQLVGWREGAPLPALAEQ
;
A
#
# COMPACT_ATOMS: atom_id res chain seq x y z
N MET A 1 -16.60 26.65 1.33
CA MET A 1 -15.19 26.80 0.93
C MET A 1 -14.99 26.02 -0.36
N ALA A 2 -14.52 26.65 -1.43
CA ALA A 2 -14.15 25.91 -2.64
C ALA A 2 -13.03 24.94 -2.27
N ALA A 3 -13.23 23.63 -2.48
CA ALA A 3 -12.17 22.64 -2.32
C ALA A 3 -11.01 23.06 -3.23
N GLY A 4 -9.84 23.34 -2.66
CA GLY A 4 -8.68 23.74 -3.44
C GLY A 4 -8.35 22.67 -4.47
N ASN A 5 -8.11 23.07 -5.72
CA ASN A 5 -7.68 22.14 -6.75
C ASN A 5 -6.29 21.60 -6.41
N LEU A 6 -6.16 20.28 -6.30
CA LEU A 6 -4.89 19.62 -6.05
C LEU A 6 -4.01 19.75 -7.29
N SER A 7 -2.78 20.20 -7.09
CA SER A 7 -1.75 20.15 -8.13
C SER A 7 -1.11 18.76 -8.15
N PHE A 8 -1.27 18.02 -9.25
CA PHE A 8 -0.66 16.70 -9.44
C PHE A 8 0.85 16.71 -9.15
N GLY A 9 1.58 17.59 -9.85
CA GLY A 9 3.04 17.73 -9.67
C GLY A 9 3.41 18.26 -8.29
N GLY A 10 2.59 19.15 -7.72
CA GLY A 10 2.79 19.69 -6.38
C GLY A 10 2.74 18.60 -5.30
N VAL A 11 1.73 17.72 -5.34
CA VAL A 11 1.61 16.63 -4.36
C VAL A 11 2.76 15.62 -4.52
N ILE A 12 3.17 15.30 -5.74
CA ILE A 12 4.30 14.39 -5.99
C ILE A 12 5.60 14.99 -5.45
N ALA A 13 5.93 16.22 -5.84
CA ALA A 13 7.17 16.88 -5.43
C ALA A 13 7.25 17.03 -3.91
N GLN A 14 6.14 17.41 -3.26
CA GLN A 14 6.09 17.51 -1.80
C GLN A 14 6.25 16.15 -1.12
N SER A 15 5.61 15.10 -1.65
CA SER A 15 5.69 13.76 -1.07
C SER A 15 7.11 13.18 -1.10
N PHE A 16 7.76 13.24 -2.26
CA PHE A 16 9.15 12.79 -2.40
C PHE A 16 10.12 13.71 -1.64
N GLY A 17 9.95 15.02 -1.74
CA GLY A 17 10.77 15.99 -1.01
C GLY A 17 10.73 15.78 0.50
N PHE A 18 9.53 15.57 1.06
CA PHE A 18 9.36 15.27 2.47
C PHE A 18 10.04 13.95 2.87
N PHE A 19 9.87 12.88 2.08
CA PHE A 19 10.49 11.59 2.35
C PHE A 19 12.02 11.69 2.40
N PHE A 20 12.64 12.28 1.38
CA PHE A 20 14.10 12.40 1.32
C PHE A 20 14.66 13.35 2.40
N ALA A 21 13.95 14.43 2.72
CA ALA A 21 14.34 15.31 3.82
C ALA A 21 14.30 14.63 5.19
N ASN A 22 13.49 13.57 5.35
CA ASN A 22 13.28 12.86 6.61
C ASN A 22 13.77 11.41 6.57
N ILE A 23 14.74 11.07 5.71
CA ILE A 23 15.17 9.68 5.51
C ILE A 23 15.73 9.02 6.78
N ARG A 24 16.39 9.79 7.66
CA ARG A 24 16.87 9.29 8.96
C ARG A 24 15.71 8.86 9.85
N LEU A 25 14.63 9.65 9.86
CA LEU A 25 13.42 9.33 10.61
C LEU A 25 12.69 8.13 10.00
N PHE A 26 12.69 8.00 8.68
CA PHE A 26 12.18 6.81 8.00
C PHE A 26 12.86 5.54 8.52
N PHE A 27 14.20 5.49 8.52
CA PHE A 27 14.92 4.34 9.07
C PHE A 27 14.57 4.07 10.53
N HIS A 28 14.43 5.11 11.34
CA HIS A 28 14.07 4.96 12.75
C HIS A 28 12.69 4.32 12.95
N LEU A 29 11.69 4.72 12.16
CA LEU A 29 10.32 4.24 12.27
C LEU A 29 10.10 2.89 11.58
N VAL A 30 10.79 2.63 10.47
CA VAL A 30 10.59 1.42 9.66
C VAL A 30 11.28 0.20 10.24
N THR A 31 12.33 0.36 11.05
CA THR A 31 13.21 -0.74 11.48
C THR A 31 12.44 -1.92 12.08
N ILE A 32 11.57 -1.67 13.06
CA ILE A 32 10.83 -2.75 13.73
C ILE A 32 9.78 -3.37 12.78
N PRO A 33 8.88 -2.60 12.12
CA PRO A 33 7.97 -3.13 11.10
C PRO A 33 8.66 -3.97 10.03
N TRP A 34 9.80 -3.51 9.53
CA TRP A 34 10.59 -4.17 8.51
C TRP A 34 11.14 -5.53 8.98
N ILE A 35 11.67 -5.60 10.21
CA ILE A 35 12.13 -6.87 10.81
C ILE A 35 10.95 -7.84 10.98
N ILE A 36 9.79 -7.35 11.43
CA ILE A 36 8.58 -8.18 11.57
C ILE A 36 8.13 -8.71 10.20
N SER A 37 8.06 -7.86 9.17
CA SER A 37 7.76 -8.28 7.80
C SER A 37 8.74 -9.33 7.28
N LEU A 38 10.04 -9.17 7.57
CA LEU A 38 11.04 -10.16 7.20
C LEU A 38 10.82 -11.50 7.92
N ALA A 39 10.52 -11.46 9.22
CA ALA A 39 10.20 -12.67 9.99
C ALA A 39 8.95 -13.37 9.46
N ILE A 40 7.88 -12.64 9.15
CA ILE A 40 6.67 -13.17 8.50
C ILE A 40 7.03 -13.84 7.18
N ARG A 41 7.85 -13.19 6.35
CA ARG A 41 8.29 -13.73 5.06
C ARG A 41 9.11 -15.01 5.21
N LEU A 42 9.99 -15.08 6.22
CA LEU A 42 10.80 -16.26 6.51
C LEU A 42 9.92 -17.44 6.97
N VAL A 43 8.99 -17.19 7.90
CA VAL A 43 8.02 -18.21 8.33
C VAL A 43 7.15 -18.68 7.17
N GLY A 44 6.63 -17.74 6.36
CA GLY A 44 5.84 -18.06 5.17
C GLY A 44 6.61 -18.86 4.13
N SER A 45 7.93 -18.66 4.02
CA SER A 45 8.80 -19.45 3.12
C SER A 45 8.98 -20.91 3.57
N ALA A 46 8.81 -21.20 4.86
CA ALA A 46 8.89 -22.55 5.41
C ALA A 46 7.56 -23.33 5.33
N MET A 47 6.45 -22.67 4.99
CA MET A 47 5.14 -23.32 4.85
C MET A 47 5.05 -24.10 3.52
N ALA A 48 4.39 -25.26 3.54
CA ALA A 48 4.13 -26.05 2.34
C ALA A 48 3.37 -25.23 1.30
N ARG A 49 3.88 -25.16 0.06
CA ARG A 49 3.31 -24.34 -1.02
C ARG A 49 2.37 -25.11 -1.93
N ASP A 50 1.79 -26.19 -1.42
CA ASP A 50 0.88 -27.07 -2.14
C ASP A 50 -0.46 -26.38 -2.46
N SER A 51 -0.70 -25.19 -1.87
CA SER A 51 -1.83 -24.31 -2.18
C SER A 51 -1.43 -22.83 -2.06
N PHE A 52 -2.27 -21.94 -2.59
CA PHE A 52 -2.09 -20.48 -2.46
C PHE A 52 -2.43 -19.92 -1.08
N VAL A 53 -3.09 -20.71 -0.21
CA VAL A 53 -3.59 -20.25 1.10
C VAL A 53 -2.47 -19.72 2.00
N PRO A 54 -1.32 -20.40 2.18
CA PRO A 54 -0.20 -19.87 2.97
C PRO A 54 0.32 -18.54 2.47
N ILE A 55 0.35 -18.32 1.15
CA ILE A 55 0.80 -17.05 0.55
C ILE A 55 -0.18 -15.93 0.90
N LEU A 56 -1.49 -16.20 0.84
CA LEU A 56 -2.52 -15.22 1.22
C LEU A 56 -2.46 -14.89 2.72
N ILE A 57 -2.23 -15.88 3.58
CA ILE A 57 -2.04 -15.69 5.02
C ILE A 57 -0.81 -14.84 5.29
N GLU A 58 0.32 -15.14 4.65
CA GLU A 58 1.55 -14.35 4.76
C GLU A 58 1.29 -12.88 4.40
N LYS A 59 0.59 -12.63 3.29
CA LYS A 59 0.26 -11.26 2.85
C LYS A 59 -0.72 -10.56 3.79
N ALA A 60 -1.69 -11.28 4.34
CA ALA A 60 -2.60 -10.72 5.33
C ALA A 60 -1.87 -10.37 6.63
N ALA A 61 -0.94 -11.21 7.08
CA ALA A 61 -0.12 -10.95 8.27
C ALA A 61 0.77 -9.72 8.09
N ASP A 62 1.32 -9.52 6.89
CA ASP A 62 2.19 -8.38 6.55
C ASP A 62 1.46 -7.01 6.56
N ILE A 63 0.12 -7.01 6.59
CA ILE A 63 -0.69 -5.80 6.81
C ILE A 63 -0.40 -5.20 8.19
N VAL A 64 -0.15 -6.04 9.21
CA VAL A 64 0.07 -5.60 10.59
C VAL A 64 1.29 -4.66 10.72
N PRO A 65 2.51 -5.08 10.33
CA PRO A 65 3.67 -4.18 10.39
C PRO A 65 3.51 -2.97 9.45
N THR A 66 2.85 -3.15 8.30
CA THR A 66 2.55 -2.03 7.39
C THR A 66 1.70 -0.95 8.07
N VAL A 67 0.63 -1.34 8.79
CA VAL A 67 -0.23 -0.41 9.52
C VAL A 67 0.54 0.28 10.64
N MET A 68 1.36 -0.45 11.40
CA MET A 68 2.22 0.13 12.45
C MET A 68 3.10 1.24 11.89
N PHE A 69 3.73 1.00 10.73
CA PHE A 69 4.56 1.98 10.05
C PHE A 69 3.74 3.16 9.51
N MET A 70 2.66 2.89 8.76
CA MET A 70 1.86 3.93 8.09
C MET A 70 1.25 4.91 9.08
N VAL A 71 0.72 4.43 10.20
CA VAL A 71 0.12 5.29 11.24
C VAL A 71 1.16 6.23 11.82
N ALA A 72 2.32 5.71 12.22
CA ALA A 72 3.38 6.54 12.76
C ALA A 72 3.93 7.53 11.72
N TRP A 73 4.16 7.09 10.49
CA TRP A 73 4.65 7.94 9.41
C TRP A 73 3.68 9.08 9.07
N GLN A 74 2.38 8.79 8.92
CA GLN A 74 1.38 9.82 8.64
C GLN A 74 1.26 10.82 9.78
N ARG A 75 1.41 10.38 11.04
CA ARG A 75 1.49 11.31 12.18
C ARG A 75 2.67 12.24 12.09
N VAL A 76 3.85 11.77 11.68
CA VAL A 76 4.99 12.67 11.43
C VAL A 76 4.65 13.70 10.36
N VAL A 77 4.03 13.29 9.27
CA VAL A 77 3.66 14.22 8.18
C VAL A 77 2.62 15.25 8.65
N LEU A 78 1.67 14.82 9.50
CA LEU A 78 0.54 15.63 9.93
C LEU A 78 0.80 16.50 11.17
N LEU A 79 1.59 16.02 12.12
CA LEU A 79 1.84 16.64 13.43
C LEU A 79 3.31 17.03 13.64
N GLY A 80 4.21 16.57 12.77
CA GLY A 80 5.65 16.78 12.90
C GLY A 80 6.37 15.69 13.71
N PRO A 81 7.72 15.68 13.69
CA PRO A 81 8.54 14.60 14.26
C PRO A 81 8.41 14.43 15.79
N HIS A 82 8.11 15.51 16.51
CA HIS A 82 8.11 15.53 17.99
C HIS A 82 6.86 14.92 18.63
N ARG A 83 5.85 14.55 17.84
CA ARG A 83 4.53 14.06 18.31
C ARG A 83 4.32 12.57 18.07
N VAL A 84 5.40 11.85 17.77
CA VAL A 84 5.39 10.39 17.74
C VAL A 84 5.66 9.90 19.15
N ASP A 85 4.59 9.63 19.90
CA ASP A 85 4.65 9.26 21.32
C ASP A 85 5.40 7.93 21.56
N ARG A 86 5.56 7.09 20.53
CA ARG A 86 6.14 5.74 20.64
C ARG A 86 6.74 5.25 19.32
N LEU A 87 7.82 4.47 19.41
CA LEU A 87 8.35 3.73 18.27
C LEU A 87 7.34 2.70 17.74
N PRO A 88 7.14 2.59 16.41
CA PRO A 88 6.30 1.57 15.80
C PRO A 88 6.74 0.17 16.23
N GLY A 89 5.79 -0.71 16.52
CA GLY A 89 6.08 -2.11 16.86
C GLY A 89 6.34 -2.41 18.34
N LEU A 90 6.38 -1.40 19.21
CA LEU A 90 6.43 -1.64 20.65
C LEU A 90 5.04 -1.90 21.27
N GLY A 91 3.96 -1.64 20.54
CA GLY A 91 2.60 -2.02 20.94
C GLY A 91 1.56 -1.62 19.89
N TRP A 92 0.31 -2.00 20.13
CA TRP A 92 -0.83 -1.70 19.27
C TRP A 92 -1.76 -0.73 20.01
N SER A 93 -2.06 0.43 19.42
CA SER A 93 -2.96 1.42 20.02
C SER A 93 -4.33 1.44 19.31
N PRO A 94 -5.33 2.14 19.88
CA PRO A 94 -6.62 2.34 19.22
C PRO A 94 -6.51 2.98 17.82
N ARG A 95 -5.44 3.74 17.55
CA ARG A 95 -5.18 4.38 16.25
C ARG A 95 -4.88 3.36 15.17
N GLU A 96 -3.96 2.42 15.43
CA GLU A 96 -3.66 1.34 14.50
C GLU A 96 -4.89 0.48 14.25
N MET A 97 -5.71 0.24 15.29
CA MET A 97 -6.98 -0.46 15.12
C MET A 97 -7.95 0.31 14.21
N ALA A 98 -8.16 1.60 14.45
CA ALA A 98 -9.04 2.43 13.64
C ALA A 98 -8.56 2.52 12.19
N PHE A 99 -7.25 2.67 12.00
CA PHE A 99 -6.61 2.67 10.69
C PHE A 99 -6.81 1.34 9.97
N LEU A 100 -6.55 0.20 10.63
CA LEU A 100 -6.72 -1.13 10.07
C LEU A 100 -8.18 -1.37 9.64
N VAL A 101 -9.15 -1.02 10.50
CA VAL A 101 -10.57 -1.14 10.17
C VAL A 101 -10.93 -0.27 8.97
N HIS A 102 -10.39 0.96 8.88
CA HIS A 102 -10.64 1.83 7.74
C HIS A 102 -9.96 1.30 6.46
N LEU A 103 -8.75 0.75 6.57
CA LEU A 103 -8.03 0.12 5.47
C LEU A 103 -8.81 -1.07 4.91
N ILE A 104 -9.37 -1.91 5.77
CA ILE A 104 -10.22 -3.04 5.38
C ILE A 104 -11.48 -2.53 4.66
N LYS A 105 -12.09 -1.43 5.13
CA LYS A 105 -13.26 -0.83 4.43
C LYS A 105 -12.90 -0.29 3.05
N VAL A 106 -11.69 0.23 2.87
CA VAL A 106 -11.23 0.82 1.61
C VAL A 106 -10.75 -0.23 0.62
N GLY A 107 -9.90 -1.16 1.05
CA GLY A 107 -9.21 -2.13 0.18
C GLY A 107 -9.64 -3.59 0.37
N GLY A 108 -10.51 -3.89 1.33
CA GLY A 108 -10.91 -5.27 1.63
C GLY A 108 -11.62 -5.96 0.46
N ILE A 109 -12.49 -5.23 -0.26
CA ILE A 109 -13.13 -5.76 -1.48
C ILE A 109 -12.09 -6.07 -2.55
N THR A 110 -11.09 -5.20 -2.72
CA THR A 110 -9.99 -5.42 -3.66
C THR A 110 -9.22 -6.70 -3.33
N PHE A 111 -8.94 -6.93 -2.04
CA PHE A 111 -8.28 -8.16 -1.59
C PHE A 111 -9.15 -9.39 -1.82
N LEU A 112 -10.45 -9.34 -1.53
CA LEU A 112 -11.38 -10.45 -1.78
C LEU A 112 -11.49 -10.77 -3.27
N LEU A 113 -11.54 -9.76 -4.14
CA LEU A 113 -11.57 -9.95 -5.59
C LEU A 113 -10.26 -10.54 -6.10
N LEU A 114 -9.12 -10.14 -5.54
CA LEU A 114 -7.82 -10.75 -5.86
C LEU A 114 -7.80 -12.23 -5.45
N VAL A 115 -8.28 -12.56 -4.25
CA VAL A 115 -8.37 -13.95 -3.77
C VAL A 115 -9.28 -14.75 -4.70
N ALA A 116 -10.48 -14.24 -5.01
CA ALA A 116 -11.40 -14.89 -5.94
C ALA A 116 -10.77 -15.07 -7.32
N PHE A 117 -10.06 -14.06 -7.84
CA PHE A 117 -9.38 -14.14 -9.12
C PHE A 117 -8.29 -15.23 -9.11
N VAL A 118 -7.41 -15.23 -8.11
CA VAL A 118 -6.33 -16.23 -7.99
C VAL A 118 -6.89 -17.64 -7.85
N LEU A 119 -7.95 -17.83 -7.04
CA LEU A 119 -8.60 -19.14 -6.89
C LEU A 119 -9.32 -19.59 -8.17
N THR A 120 -9.86 -18.66 -8.95
CA THR A 120 -10.57 -18.97 -10.21
C THR A 120 -9.60 -19.32 -11.35
N VAL A 121 -8.49 -18.58 -11.44
CA VAL A 121 -7.48 -18.74 -12.51
C VAL A 121 -6.51 -19.88 -12.20
N GLY A 122 -6.21 -20.14 -10.93
CA GLY A 122 -5.18 -21.11 -10.53
C GLY A 122 -3.76 -20.62 -10.83
N SER A 123 -2.81 -21.54 -10.99
CA SER A 123 -1.46 -21.18 -11.45
C SER A 123 -1.53 -20.69 -12.89
N ILE A 124 -1.22 -19.42 -13.11
CA ILE A 124 -1.03 -18.89 -14.47
C ILE A 124 0.20 -19.59 -15.05
N ASP A 125 -0.01 -20.53 -15.97
CA ASP A 125 1.07 -21.07 -16.80
C ASP A 125 1.58 -19.93 -17.69
N PRO A 126 2.85 -19.51 -17.60
CA PRO A 126 3.42 -18.49 -18.46
C PRO A 126 3.26 -18.82 -19.96
N ALA A 127 3.16 -20.10 -20.32
CA ALA A 127 2.90 -20.54 -21.69
C ALA A 127 1.49 -20.17 -22.18
N ALA A 128 0.51 -20.01 -21.28
CA ALA A 128 -0.87 -19.61 -21.61
C ALA A 128 -1.00 -18.11 -21.95
N LEU A 129 0.01 -17.30 -21.63
CA LEU A 129 0.08 -15.88 -22.02
C LEU A 129 0.65 -15.69 -23.45
N GLY A 130 1.19 -16.76 -24.05
CA GLY A 130 1.65 -16.79 -25.42
C GLY A 130 0.51 -17.06 -26.39
N THR A 131 -0.13 -15.99 -26.87
CA THR A 131 -0.87 -15.84 -28.15
C THR A 131 -1.27 -17.08 -28.96
N SER A 132 -1.89 -18.07 -28.32
CA SER A 132 -2.65 -19.11 -28.99
C SER A 132 -3.89 -19.35 -28.14
N PRO A 133 -5.11 -19.14 -28.67
CA PRO A 133 -6.32 -19.45 -27.92
C PRO A 133 -6.23 -20.93 -27.55
N SER A 134 -6.25 -21.23 -26.25
CA SER A 134 -6.24 -22.61 -25.78
C SER A 134 -7.46 -23.31 -26.39
N ALA A 135 -7.23 -24.35 -27.20
CA ALA A 135 -8.30 -25.16 -27.78
C ALA A 135 -9.06 -25.99 -26.72
N ASP A 136 -8.63 -25.91 -25.46
CA ASP A 136 -9.24 -26.58 -24.31
C ASP A 136 -10.45 -25.79 -23.78
N PRO A 137 -11.68 -26.36 -23.85
CA PRO A 137 -12.90 -25.71 -23.37
C PRO A 137 -12.90 -25.45 -21.86
N GLU A 138 -12.13 -26.20 -21.05
CA GLU A 138 -12.03 -25.96 -19.61
C GLU A 138 -11.24 -24.68 -19.30
N ILE A 139 -10.14 -24.45 -20.03
CA ILE A 139 -9.33 -23.23 -19.91
C ILE A 139 -10.12 -22.01 -20.41
N ALA A 140 -10.84 -22.16 -21.53
CA ALA A 140 -11.73 -21.11 -22.05
C ALA A 140 -12.83 -20.74 -21.04
N GLY A 141 -13.43 -21.73 -20.37
CA GLY A 141 -14.42 -21.51 -19.31
C GLY A 141 -13.85 -20.76 -18.09
N ARG A 142 -12.66 -21.13 -17.63
CA ARG A 142 -11.97 -20.44 -16.52
C ARG A 142 -11.60 -19.00 -16.89
N GLN A 143 -11.12 -18.76 -18.11
CA GLN A 143 -10.80 -17.42 -18.60
C GLN A 143 -12.04 -16.53 -18.72
N ALA A 144 -13.17 -17.09 -19.16
CA ALA A 144 -14.45 -16.37 -19.23
C ALA A 144 -14.95 -15.90 -17.86
N LEU A 145 -14.71 -16.70 -16.80
CA LEU A 145 -15.03 -16.33 -15.42
C LEU A 145 -14.01 -15.35 -14.80
N ALA A 146 -12.74 -15.43 -15.24
CA ALA A 146 -11.67 -14.56 -14.76
C ALA A 146 -11.77 -13.12 -15.26
N ALA A 147 -12.27 -12.90 -16.48
CA ALA A 147 -12.36 -11.57 -17.07
C ALA A 147 -13.26 -10.59 -16.27
N PRO A 148 -14.50 -10.96 -15.87
CA PRO A 148 -15.32 -10.12 -14.99
C PRO A 148 -14.67 -9.86 -13.62
N LEU A 149 -13.98 -10.87 -13.05
CA LEU A 149 -13.27 -10.72 -11.78
C LEU A 149 -12.10 -9.72 -11.91
N GLY A 150 -11.32 -9.80 -12.97
CA GLY A 150 -10.22 -8.86 -13.26
C GLY A 150 -10.70 -7.44 -13.50
N ALA A 151 -11.81 -7.28 -14.23
CA ALA A 151 -12.45 -5.97 -14.42
C ALA A 151 -12.96 -5.39 -13.08
N GLY A 152 -13.66 -6.20 -12.29
CA GLY A 152 -14.11 -5.82 -10.95
C GLY A 152 -12.96 -5.45 -10.02
N PHE A 153 -11.86 -6.21 -10.05
CA PHE A 153 -10.64 -5.93 -9.29
C PHE A 153 -10.03 -4.58 -9.68
N THR A 154 -9.94 -4.30 -10.99
CA THR A 154 -9.41 -3.03 -11.50
C THR A 154 -10.24 -1.84 -11.03
N VAL A 155 -11.57 -1.92 -11.18
CA VAL A 155 -12.49 -0.88 -10.70
C VAL A 155 -12.36 -0.70 -9.19
N SER A 156 -12.25 -1.80 -8.44
CA SER A 156 -12.08 -1.78 -6.99
C SER A 156 -10.80 -1.06 -6.57
N ILE A 157 -9.66 -1.31 -7.23
CA ILE A 157 -8.40 -0.58 -6.98
C ILE A 157 -8.59 0.91 -7.21
N VAL A 158 -9.18 1.30 -8.34
CA VAL A 158 -9.36 2.72 -8.69
C VAL A 158 -10.21 3.44 -7.63
N LEU A 159 -11.29 2.80 -7.18
CA LEU A 159 -12.15 3.33 -6.12
C LEU A 159 -11.40 3.39 -4.78
N ALA A 160 -10.67 2.34 -4.42
CA ALA A 160 -9.89 2.28 -3.20
C ALA A 160 -8.83 3.39 -3.15
N LEU A 161 -8.06 3.57 -4.23
CA LEU A 161 -7.08 4.66 -4.38
C LEU A 161 -7.73 6.02 -4.12
N ARG A 162 -8.86 6.29 -4.78
CA ARG A 162 -9.58 7.56 -4.65
C ARG A 162 -9.96 7.90 -3.22
N VAL A 163 -10.40 6.93 -2.42
CA VAL A 163 -10.87 7.19 -1.05
C VAL A 163 -9.80 6.97 0.02
N SER A 164 -8.65 6.36 -0.35
CA SER A 164 -7.60 5.96 0.59
C SER A 164 -6.92 7.11 1.32
N TYR A 165 -6.95 8.34 0.78
CA TYR A 165 -6.38 9.49 1.47
C TYR A 165 -7.06 9.75 2.83
N GLY A 166 -8.29 9.28 3.03
CA GLY A 166 -9.00 9.33 4.31
C GLY A 166 -8.35 8.52 5.43
N LEU A 167 -7.44 7.59 5.10
CA LEU A 167 -6.63 6.86 6.09
C LEU A 167 -5.80 7.82 6.96
N ALA A 168 -5.35 8.93 6.38
CA ALA A 168 -4.59 9.96 7.08
C ALA A 168 -5.34 10.52 8.30
N ALA A 169 -6.66 10.68 8.22
CA ALA A 169 -7.47 11.17 9.32
C ALA A 169 -7.44 10.23 10.53
N THR A 170 -7.50 8.92 10.29
CA THR A 170 -7.49 7.91 11.37
C THR A 170 -6.16 7.86 12.12
N SER A 171 -5.04 8.25 11.47
CA SER A 171 -3.73 8.32 12.13
C SER A 171 -3.64 9.43 13.19
N VAL A 172 -4.50 10.44 13.11
CA VAL A 172 -4.55 11.61 14.01
C VAL A 172 -5.87 11.71 14.79
N ASP A 173 -6.51 10.57 15.04
CA ASP A 173 -7.73 10.46 15.85
C ASP A 173 -8.94 11.25 15.30
N VAL A 174 -8.93 11.59 14.01
CA VAL A 174 -10.05 12.28 13.36
C VAL A 174 -11.05 11.25 12.84
N PRO A 175 -12.32 11.25 13.30
CA PRO A 175 -13.35 10.36 12.79
C PRO A 175 -13.54 10.57 11.29
N PHE A 176 -13.33 9.52 10.50
CA PHE A 176 -13.41 9.60 9.05
C PHE A 176 -14.02 8.34 8.44
N SER A 177 -14.74 8.51 7.33
CA SER A 177 -15.39 7.43 6.60
C SER A 177 -15.12 7.53 5.10
N PRO A 178 -15.18 6.42 4.34
CA PRO A 178 -15.02 6.47 2.89
C PRO A 178 -16.01 7.42 2.20
N ARG A 179 -17.20 7.61 2.77
CA ARG A 179 -18.19 8.59 2.30
C ARG A 179 -17.68 10.02 2.43
N LEU A 180 -16.98 10.35 3.51
CA LEU A 180 -16.34 11.65 3.70
C LEU A 180 -15.16 11.81 2.73
N SER A 181 -14.32 10.79 2.53
CA SER A 181 -13.28 10.82 1.49
C SER A 181 -13.87 11.11 0.11
N TRP A 182 -15.03 10.52 -0.20
CA TRP A 182 -15.68 10.79 -1.47
C TRP A 182 -16.19 12.23 -1.57
N ALA A 183 -16.83 12.73 -0.51
CA ALA A 183 -17.41 14.06 -0.47
C ALA A 183 -16.36 15.16 -0.59
N TYR A 184 -15.29 15.10 0.22
CA TYR A 184 -14.19 16.07 0.20
C TYR A 184 -13.30 15.93 -1.04
N GLY A 185 -13.23 14.74 -1.64
CA GLY A 185 -12.47 14.50 -2.88
C GLY A 185 -13.22 14.87 -4.16
N ARG A 186 -14.45 15.40 -4.09
CA ARG A 186 -15.19 15.86 -5.28
C ARG A 186 -14.37 16.93 -6.03
N GLY A 187 -14.34 16.82 -7.36
CA GLY A 187 -13.52 17.67 -8.25
C GLY A 187 -12.05 17.25 -8.38
N ASN A 188 -11.50 16.49 -7.43
CA ASN A 188 -10.08 16.12 -7.39
C ASN A 188 -9.81 14.61 -7.59
N GLY A 189 -10.85 13.81 -7.85
CA GLY A 189 -10.76 12.34 -7.88
C GLY A 189 -9.66 11.79 -8.79
N TRP A 190 -9.57 12.29 -10.03
CA TRP A 190 -8.55 11.83 -10.99
C TRP A 190 -7.12 12.20 -10.56
N THR A 191 -6.92 13.37 -9.98
CA THR A 191 -5.62 13.76 -9.44
C THR A 191 -5.20 12.85 -8.29
N ILE A 192 -6.11 12.55 -7.36
CA ILE A 192 -5.85 11.63 -6.24
C ILE A 192 -5.47 10.25 -6.76
N ILE A 193 -6.29 9.69 -7.67
CA ILE A 193 -6.04 8.39 -8.28
C ILE A 193 -4.68 8.40 -8.99
N GLY A 194 -4.43 9.39 -9.86
CA GLY A 194 -3.22 9.46 -10.66
C GLY A 194 -1.96 9.59 -9.81
N VAL A 195 -1.97 10.45 -8.78
CA VAL A 195 -0.81 10.63 -7.89
C VAL A 195 -0.51 9.34 -7.12
N LEU A 196 -1.52 8.76 -6.48
CA LEU A 196 -1.32 7.55 -5.68
C LEU A 196 -0.95 6.36 -6.56
N PHE A 197 -1.60 6.20 -7.72
CA PHE A 197 -1.26 5.19 -8.71
C PHE A 197 0.19 5.32 -9.15
N LEU A 198 0.63 6.53 -9.55
CA LEU A 198 2.01 6.74 -10.01
C LEU A 198 3.03 6.43 -8.91
N ILE A 199 2.78 6.86 -7.66
CA ILE A 199 3.67 6.58 -6.54
C ILE A 199 3.77 5.07 -6.28
N PHE A 200 2.63 4.36 -6.20
CA PHE A 200 2.63 2.91 -6.01
C PHE A 200 3.28 2.18 -7.19
N PHE A 201 3.03 2.62 -8.42
CA PHE A 201 3.60 2.05 -9.63
C PHE A 201 5.12 2.21 -9.66
N VAL A 202 5.64 3.41 -9.43
CA VAL A 202 7.09 3.68 -9.34
C VAL A 202 7.70 2.90 -8.18
N GLY A 203 7.03 2.83 -7.03
CA GLY A 203 7.48 2.03 -5.88
C GLY A 203 7.56 0.53 -6.20
N ALA A 204 6.60 -0.01 -6.94
CA ALA A 204 6.60 -1.40 -7.38
C ALA A 204 7.74 -1.69 -8.37
N ILE A 205 7.99 -0.78 -9.32
CA ILE A 205 9.15 -0.87 -10.23
C ILE A 205 10.45 -0.85 -9.42
N ALA A 206 10.61 0.10 -8.51
CA ALA A 206 11.81 0.22 -7.69
C ALA A 206 12.06 -1.03 -6.84
N THR A 207 11.00 -1.59 -6.25
CA THR A 207 11.07 -2.85 -5.49
C THR A 207 11.47 -4.03 -6.37
N THR A 208 10.92 -4.11 -7.58
CA THR A 208 11.26 -5.15 -8.56
C THR A 208 12.72 -5.04 -9.00
N MET A 209 13.16 -3.82 -9.34
CA MET A 209 14.56 -3.56 -9.71
C MET A 209 15.53 -3.88 -8.57
N ALA A 210 15.21 -3.48 -7.34
CA ALA A 210 16.01 -3.82 -6.17
C ALA A 210 16.10 -5.33 -5.96
N THR A 211 14.99 -6.04 -6.14
CA THR A 211 14.92 -7.51 -6.06
C THR A 211 15.84 -8.16 -7.10
N LEU A 212 15.71 -7.78 -8.37
CA LEU A 212 16.50 -8.34 -9.47
C LEU A 212 17.98 -8.02 -9.33
N PHE A 213 18.31 -6.78 -8.97
CA PHE A 213 19.68 -6.34 -8.77
C PHE A 213 20.36 -7.12 -7.64
N VAL A 214 19.73 -7.20 -6.46
CA VAL A 214 20.32 -7.90 -5.31
C VAL A 214 20.44 -9.39 -5.57
N LEU A 215 19.44 -10.03 -6.19
CA LEU A 215 19.54 -11.43 -6.60
C LEU A 215 20.70 -11.66 -7.58
N GLY A 216 20.84 -10.79 -8.58
CA GLY A 216 21.92 -10.85 -9.57
C GLY A 216 23.29 -10.74 -8.93
N VAL A 217 23.48 -9.79 -8.01
CA VAL A 217 24.74 -9.63 -7.27
C VAL A 217 25.02 -10.84 -6.38
N MET A 218 24.04 -11.27 -5.58
CA MET A 218 24.22 -12.35 -4.61
C MET A 218 24.53 -13.69 -5.27
N ARG A 219 23.80 -14.05 -6.33
CA ARG A 219 23.97 -15.33 -7.03
C ARG A 219 25.10 -15.30 -8.06
N GLY A 220 25.22 -14.21 -8.81
CA GLY A 220 26.19 -14.09 -9.89
C GLY A 220 27.58 -13.69 -9.42
N MET A 221 27.69 -12.62 -8.65
CA MET A 221 29.00 -12.05 -8.27
C MET A 221 29.57 -12.70 -7.00
N LEU A 222 28.72 -12.97 -6.01
CA LEU A 222 29.15 -13.45 -4.69
C LEU A 222 29.03 -14.97 -4.52
N GLY A 223 28.34 -15.67 -5.43
CA GLY A 223 28.09 -17.11 -5.33
C GLY A 223 27.27 -17.53 -4.09
N ALA A 224 26.64 -16.57 -3.40
CA ALA A 224 26.00 -16.75 -2.10
C ALA A 224 24.54 -17.21 -2.26
N ASN A 225 24.34 -18.40 -2.84
CA ASN A 225 23.02 -18.92 -3.21
C ASN A 225 22.07 -19.10 -2.01
N GLU A 226 22.60 -19.59 -0.88
CA GLU A 226 21.84 -19.82 0.36
C GLU A 226 21.30 -18.52 0.97
N ALA A 227 22.13 -17.47 1.01
CA ALA A 227 21.76 -16.18 1.59
C ALA A 227 21.01 -15.26 0.62
N ALA A 228 21.07 -15.53 -0.69
CA ALA A 228 20.54 -14.65 -1.73
C ALA A 228 19.07 -14.29 -1.51
N ALA A 229 18.23 -15.27 -1.13
CA ALA A 229 16.81 -15.04 -0.92
C ALA A 229 16.55 -14.09 0.26
N VAL A 230 17.20 -14.34 1.41
CA VAL A 230 17.02 -13.54 2.63
C VAL A 230 17.50 -12.11 2.42
N VAL A 231 18.69 -11.92 1.85
CA VAL A 231 19.25 -10.58 1.58
C VAL A 231 18.39 -9.82 0.57
N THR A 232 17.89 -10.51 -0.46
CA THR A 232 16.97 -9.92 -1.44
C THR A 232 15.68 -9.44 -0.79
N TRP A 233 15.01 -10.29 0.01
CA TRP A 233 13.78 -9.89 0.70
C TRP A 233 14.01 -8.74 1.66
N THR A 234 15.14 -8.77 2.37
CA THR A 234 15.58 -7.71 3.29
C THR A 234 15.60 -6.36 2.56
N VAL A 235 16.30 -6.27 1.41
CA VAL A 235 16.37 -5.04 0.62
C VAL A 235 15.03 -4.69 -0.03
N ALA A 236 14.34 -5.66 -0.63
CA ALA A 236 13.08 -5.43 -1.34
C ALA A 236 11.98 -4.90 -0.40
N LEU A 237 11.86 -5.47 0.80
CA LEU A 237 10.92 -4.97 1.82
C LEU A 237 11.24 -3.54 2.22
N LEU A 238 12.53 -3.21 2.43
CA LEU A 238 12.93 -1.85 2.79
C LEU A 238 12.57 -0.83 1.70
N VAL A 239 12.83 -1.17 0.43
CA VAL A 239 12.46 -0.32 -0.71
C VAL A 239 10.94 -0.19 -0.83
N SER A 240 10.20 -1.28 -0.61
CA SER A 240 8.74 -1.28 -0.58
C SER A 240 8.20 -0.34 0.50
N TYR A 241 8.77 -0.37 1.70
CA TYR A 241 8.41 0.57 2.78
C TYR A 241 8.72 2.03 2.41
N GLY A 242 9.80 2.28 1.65
CA GLY A 242 10.09 3.61 1.10
C GLY A 242 8.97 4.09 0.16
N GLY A 243 8.50 3.23 -0.75
CA GLY A 243 7.33 3.51 -1.59
C GLY A 243 6.06 3.78 -0.77
N THR A 244 5.81 2.96 0.25
CA THR A 244 4.69 3.13 1.19
C THR A 244 4.79 4.45 1.95
N ALA A 245 5.98 4.88 2.36
CA ALA A 245 6.21 6.16 3.04
C ALA A 245 5.83 7.35 2.15
N VAL A 246 6.24 7.33 0.87
CA VAL A 246 5.87 8.36 -0.10
C VAL A 246 4.36 8.37 -0.33
N ALA A 247 3.73 7.21 -0.48
CA ALA A 247 2.28 7.11 -0.65
C ALA A 247 1.51 7.62 0.59
N ALA A 248 1.94 7.24 1.78
CA ALA A 248 1.38 7.70 3.04
C ALA A 248 1.52 9.23 3.20
N THR A 249 2.64 9.80 2.76
CA THR A 249 2.86 11.25 2.71
C THR A 249 1.88 11.92 1.76
N ALA A 250 1.70 11.38 0.55
CA ALA A 250 0.74 11.91 -0.41
C ALA A 250 -0.68 11.88 0.14
N GLN A 251 -1.10 10.77 0.78
CA GLN A 251 -2.40 10.67 1.44
C GLN A 251 -2.60 11.75 2.50
N ALA A 252 -1.59 11.97 3.36
CA ALA A 252 -1.64 13.00 4.40
C ALA A 252 -1.67 14.43 3.85
N MET A 253 -0.89 14.71 2.79
CA MET A 253 -0.90 16.02 2.12
C MET A 253 -2.24 16.29 1.44
N ILE A 254 -2.79 15.31 0.72
CA ILE A 254 -4.11 15.37 0.09
C ILE A 254 -5.19 15.63 1.14
N PHE A 255 -5.17 14.89 2.24
CA PHE A 255 -6.09 15.09 3.36
C PHE A 255 -6.00 16.52 3.90
N ARG A 256 -4.79 17.00 4.23
CA ARG A 256 -4.58 18.36 4.75
C ARG A 256 -5.06 19.43 3.78
N GLN A 257 -4.78 19.30 2.48
CA GLN A 257 -5.15 20.29 1.47
C GLN A 257 -6.65 20.33 1.17
N LEU A 258 -7.31 19.17 1.08
CA LEU A 258 -8.75 19.10 0.78
C LEU A 258 -9.63 19.48 1.97
N VAL A 259 -9.19 19.09 3.17
CA VAL A 259 -9.96 19.26 4.40
C VAL A 259 -9.55 20.55 5.13
N GLY A 260 -8.41 21.16 4.78
CA GLY A 260 -7.88 22.31 5.51
C GLY A 260 -7.52 21.98 6.96
N TRP A 261 -7.38 20.70 7.30
CA TRP A 261 -7.23 20.24 8.68
C TRP A 261 -5.91 20.75 9.29
N ARG A 262 -6.00 21.18 10.55
CA ARG A 262 -4.87 21.58 11.39
C ARG A 262 -5.04 20.94 12.75
N GLU A 263 -3.93 20.74 13.46
CA GLU A 263 -3.95 20.18 14.81
C GLU A 263 -4.90 20.99 15.72
N GLY A 264 -5.79 20.29 16.44
CA GLY A 264 -6.78 20.91 17.33
C GLY A 264 -7.99 21.55 16.65
N ALA A 265 -8.04 21.63 15.31
CA ALA A 265 -9.18 22.18 14.58
C ALA A 265 -10.23 21.09 14.28
N PRO A 266 -11.54 21.37 14.44
CA PRO A 266 -12.58 20.48 13.97
C PRO A 266 -12.54 20.38 12.44
N LEU A 267 -13.11 19.30 11.90
CA LEU A 267 -13.34 19.20 10.46
C LEU A 267 -14.27 20.34 10.00
N PRO A 268 -14.00 21.00 8.87
CA PRO A 268 -14.94 21.98 8.32
C PRO A 268 -16.30 21.32 8.06
N ALA A 269 -17.38 22.08 8.18
CA ALA A 269 -18.67 21.59 7.70
C ALA A 269 -18.60 21.37 6.17
N LEU A 270 -19.15 20.25 5.69
CA LEU A 270 -19.41 20.09 4.27
C LEU A 270 -20.41 21.18 3.87
N ALA A 271 -20.02 22.06 2.95
CA ALA A 271 -20.97 23.00 2.38
C ALA A 271 -22.08 22.19 1.71
N GLU A 272 -23.33 22.38 2.13
CA GLU A 272 -24.49 21.88 1.40
C GLU A 272 -24.46 22.54 0.01
N GLN A 273 -24.18 21.73 -1.01
CA GLN A 273 -24.28 22.06 -2.42
C GLN A 273 -24.99 20.92 -3.13
#